data_AF-A0A0A7KH69-F1
#
_entry.id   AF-A0A0A7KH69-F1
#
_cell.length_a   1.000
_cell.length_b   1.000
_cell.length_c   1.000
_cell.angle_alpha   90.00
_cell.angle_beta   90.00
_cell.angle_gamma   90.00
#
_symmetry.space_group_name_H-M   'P 1'
#
loop_
_entity.id
_entity.type
_entity.pdbx_description
1 polymer ?
#
loop_
_entity_poly.entity_id
_entity_poly.type
_entity_poly.pdbx_seq_one_letter_code
_entity_poly.pdbx_strand_id
1 'polypeptide(L)'
;MSVQHLALLLTGALLAALSGLGLSLQLGWRRDAARWPHHALFFIVCAGVLLCGALLGWRGGRWWALLPALALLLWMPRTRPGRADHWRLALGCALAYGLGAWAAW
;
A
#
# COMPACT_ATOMS: atom_id res chain seq x y z
N MET A 1 -16.59 13.87 6.98
CA MET A 1 -15.70 12.88 6.35
C MET A 1 -16.45 11.57 6.20
N SER A 2 -16.50 10.98 5.01
CA SER A 2 -17.23 9.71 4.78
C SER A 2 -16.40 8.50 5.23
N VAL A 3 -17.05 7.32 5.34
CA VAL A 3 -16.36 6.06 5.69
C VAL A 3 -15.33 5.67 4.63
N GLN A 4 -15.64 5.84 3.34
CA GLN A 4 -14.68 5.56 2.26
C GLN A 4 -13.47 6.50 2.29
N HIS A 5 -13.68 7.80 2.58
CA HIS A 5 -12.57 8.76 2.70
C HIS A 5 -11.68 8.45 3.90
N LEU A 6 -12.28 8.10 5.05
CA LEU A 6 -11.53 7.66 6.22
C LEU A 6 -10.71 6.40 5.92
N ALA A 7 -11.31 5.41 5.25
CA ALA A 7 -10.62 4.18 4.86
C ALA A 7 -9.43 4.45 3.93
N LEU A 8 -9.60 5.36 2.95
CA LEU A 8 -8.53 5.80 2.04
C LEU A 8 -7.38 6.49 2.79
N LEU A 9 -7.69 7.37 3.74
CA LEU A 9 -6.66 8.03 4.55
C LEU A 9 -5.91 7.05 5.44
N LEU A 10 -6.63 6.18 6.15
CA LEU A 10 -6.04 5.19 7.04
C LEU A 10 -5.15 4.21 6.26
N THR A 11 -5.63 3.69 5.14
CA THR A 11 -4.85 2.80 4.27
C THR A 11 -3.63 3.51 3.69
N GLY A 12 -3.77 4.80 3.32
CA GLY A 12 -2.64 5.63 2.89
C GLY A 12 -1.59 5.83 3.97
N ALA A 13 -2.00 6.09 5.20
CA ALA A 13 -1.09 6.21 6.34
C ALA A 13 -0.37 4.89 6.65
N LEU A 14 -1.08 3.75 6.57
CA LEU A 14 -0.48 2.43 6.73
C LEU A 14 0.51 2.11 5.61
N LEU A 15 0.23 2.49 4.36
CA LEU A 15 1.16 2.36 3.24
C LEU A 15 2.40 3.24 3.41
N ALA A 16 2.24 4.46 3.95
CA ALA A 16 3.37 5.31 4.28
C ALA A 16 4.24 4.69 5.39
N ALA A 17 3.62 4.14 6.44
CA ALA A 17 4.33 3.42 7.49
C ALA A 17 5.05 2.17 6.95
N LEU A 18 4.42 1.42 6.04
CA LEU A 18 5.02 0.26 5.35
C LEU A 18 6.26 0.67 4.57
N SER A 19 6.16 1.78 3.83
CA SER A 19 7.24 2.33 3.02
C SER A 19 8.40 2.80 3.89
N GLY A 20 8.10 3.49 5.00
CA GLY A 20 9.10 3.93 5.98
C GLY A 20 9.83 2.75 6.63
N LEU A 21 9.10 1.68 6.98
CA LEU A 21 9.69 0.46 7.51
C LEU A 21 10.51 -0.29 6.45
N GLY A 22 10.06 -0.31 5.19
CA GLY A 22 10.83 -0.85 4.07
C GLY A 22 12.14 -0.10 3.83
N LEU A 23 12.12 1.23 3.95
CA LEU A 23 13.30 2.08 3.87
C LEU A 23 14.26 1.79 5.04
N SER A 24 13.77 1.71 6.27
CA SER A 24 14.64 1.42 7.43
C SER A 24 15.32 0.05 7.30
N LEU A 25 14.63 -0.96 6.77
CA LEU A 25 15.19 -2.28 6.47
C LEU A 25 16.30 -2.22 5.41
N GLN A 26 16.12 -1.41 4.35
CA GLN A 26 17.13 -1.19 3.32
C GLN A 26 18.39 -0.54 3.93
N LEU A 27 18.20 0.47 4.77
CA LEU A 27 19.27 1.17 5.47
C LEU A 27 19.94 0.34 6.59
N GLY A 28 19.39 -0.83 6.92
CA GLY A 28 19.99 -1.74 7.90
C GLY A 28 19.55 -1.52 9.35
N TRP A 29 18.58 -0.64 9.59
CA TRP A 29 18.14 -0.33 10.96
C TRP A 29 17.25 -1.44 11.53
N ARG A 30 17.67 -2.04 12.65
CA ARG A 30 16.91 -3.06 13.40
C ARG A 30 16.32 -4.17 12.53
N ARG A 31 17.08 -4.66 11.53
CA ARG A 31 16.61 -5.58 10.48
C ARG A 31 15.81 -6.78 10.99
N ASP A 32 16.19 -7.34 12.12
CA ASP A 32 15.54 -8.55 12.65
C ASP A 32 14.21 -8.24 13.33
N ALA A 33 14.12 -7.10 14.04
CA ALA A 33 12.87 -6.66 14.67
C ALA A 33 11.89 -6.02 13.67
N ALA A 34 12.40 -5.40 12.60
CA ALA A 34 11.60 -4.66 11.61
C ALA A 34 11.04 -5.54 10.47
N ARG A 35 11.54 -6.76 10.29
CA ARG A 35 11.12 -7.65 9.19
C ARG A 35 9.69 -8.18 9.35
N TRP A 36 9.37 -8.76 10.51
CA TRP A 36 8.03 -9.32 10.72
C TRP A 36 6.94 -8.23 10.68
N PRO A 37 7.09 -7.04 11.32
CA PRO A 37 6.08 -6.00 11.27
C PRO A 37 5.90 -5.44 9.86
N HIS A 38 6.98 -5.41 9.05
CA HIS A 38 6.90 -5.01 7.65
C HIS A 38 6.00 -5.95 6.84
N HIS A 39 6.17 -7.26 7.00
CA HIS A 39 5.31 -8.23 6.32
C HIS A 39 3.86 -8.21 6.85
N ALA A 40 3.67 -8.11 8.17
CA ALA A 40 2.33 -7.98 8.73
C ALA A 40 1.60 -6.74 8.21
N LEU A 41 2.29 -5.59 8.19
CA LEU A 41 1.75 -4.34 7.68
C LEU A 41 1.47 -4.40 6.17
N PHE A 42 2.29 -5.12 5.40
CA PHE A 42 2.02 -5.37 3.98
C PHE A 42 0.67 -6.07 3.77
N PHE A 43 0.36 -7.11 4.54
CA PHE A 43 -0.94 -7.80 4.44
C PHE A 43 -2.10 -6.90 4.88
N ILE A 44 -1.90 -6.10 5.94
CA ILE A 44 -2.91 -5.13 6.39
C ILE A 44 -3.19 -4.09 5.29
N VAL A 45 -2.15 -3.57 4.62
CA VAL A 45 -2.31 -2.62 3.52
C VAL A 45 -3.04 -3.27 2.33
N CYS A 46 -2.69 -4.52 1.96
CA CYS A 46 -3.42 -5.25 0.93
C CYS A 46 -4.92 -5.35 1.24
N ALA A 47 -5.26 -5.76 2.47
CA ALA A 47 -6.64 -5.84 2.92
C ALA A 47 -7.32 -4.46 2.94
N GLY A 48 -6.61 -3.42 3.35
CA GLY A 48 -7.09 -2.03 3.35
C GLY A 48 -7.43 -1.53 1.95
N VAL A 49 -6.57 -1.78 0.94
CA VAL A 49 -6.83 -1.40 -0.45
C VAL A 49 -8.07 -2.13 -0.99
N LEU A 50 -8.23 -3.43 -0.70
CA LEU A 50 -9.42 -4.20 -1.07
C LEU A 50 -10.69 -3.64 -0.42
N LEU A 51 -10.63 -3.32 0.89
CA LEU A 51 -11.74 -2.72 1.62
C LEU A 51 -12.12 -1.35 1.05
N CYS A 52 -11.14 -0.50 0.72
CA CYS A 52 -11.38 0.78 0.07
C CYS A 52 -12.11 0.58 -1.27
N GLY A 53 -11.64 -0.35 -2.10
CA GLY A 53 -12.29 -0.70 -3.36
C GLY A 53 -13.73 -1.17 -3.17
N ALA A 54 -13.99 -2.05 -2.19
CA ALA A 54 -15.33 -2.54 -1.90
C ALA A 54 -16.28 -1.42 -1.43
N LEU A 55 -15.83 -0.55 -0.52
CA LEU A 55 -16.61 0.59 -0.04
C LEU A 55 -16.92 1.59 -1.15
N LEU A 56 -15.94 1.89 -2.00
CA LEU A 56 -16.13 2.74 -3.18
C LEU A 56 -17.12 2.10 -4.15
N GLY A 57 -16.99 0.80 -4.43
CA GLY A 57 -17.87 0.07 -5.34
C GLY A 57 -19.32 0.05 -4.87
N TRP A 58 -19.55 -0.17 -3.57
CA TRP A 58 -20.91 -0.15 -2.99
C TRP A 58 -21.58 1.23 -3.12
N ARG A 59 -20.80 2.31 -3.14
CA ARG A 59 -21.32 3.69 -3.32
C ARG A 59 -21.34 4.16 -4.78
N GLY A 60 -21.07 3.28 -5.75
CA GLY A 60 -20.99 3.65 -7.17
C GLY A 60 -19.79 4.54 -7.51
N GLY A 61 -18.78 4.58 -6.64
CA GLY A 61 -17.56 5.34 -6.83
C GLY A 61 -16.56 4.65 -7.76
N ARG A 62 -15.44 5.32 -8.01
CA ARG A 62 -14.38 4.88 -8.93
C ARG A 62 -13.45 3.85 -8.28
N TRP A 63 -14.00 2.73 -7.81
CA TRP A 63 -13.24 1.64 -7.15
C TRP A 63 -12.09 1.11 -8.01
N TRP A 64 -12.27 1.11 -9.33
CA TRP A 64 -11.26 0.66 -10.30
C TRP A 64 -9.98 1.51 -10.26
N ALA A 65 -10.03 2.72 -9.71
CA ALA A 65 -8.87 3.61 -9.61
C ALA A 65 -7.78 3.05 -8.69
N LEU A 66 -8.13 2.11 -7.79
CA LEU A 66 -7.20 1.45 -6.88
C LEU A 66 -6.57 0.17 -7.46
N LEU A 67 -7.06 -0.32 -8.62
CA LEU A 67 -6.55 -1.55 -9.23
C LEU A 67 -5.05 -1.53 -9.55
N PRO A 68 -4.47 -0.42 -10.07
CA PRO A 68 -3.03 -0.38 -10.30
C PRO A 68 -2.22 -0.55 -9.01
N ALA A 69 -2.64 0.08 -7.91
CA ALA A 69 -1.98 -0.07 -6.62
C ALA A 69 -2.06 -1.51 -6.10
N LEU A 70 -3.25 -2.12 -6.17
CA LEU A 70 -3.46 -3.52 -5.79
C LEU A 70 -2.59 -4.46 -6.62
N ALA A 71 -2.52 -4.27 -7.93
CA ALA A 71 -1.71 -5.09 -8.81
C ALA A 71 -0.21 -5.01 -8.45
N LEU A 72 0.29 -3.81 -8.15
CA LEU A 72 1.69 -3.62 -7.74
C LEU A 72 1.97 -4.24 -6.37
N LEU A 73 1.05 -4.15 -5.41
CA LEU A 73 1.16 -4.84 -4.12
C LEU A 73 1.24 -6.36 -4.31
N LEU A 74 0.35 -6.93 -5.11
CA LEU A 74 0.34 -8.38 -5.37
C LEU A 74 1.55 -8.86 -6.19
N TRP A 75 2.24 -7.94 -6.87
CA TRP A 75 3.49 -8.24 -7.57
C TRP A 75 4.71 -8.24 -6.65
N MET A 76 4.64 -7.64 -5.47
CA MET A 76 5.76 -7.55 -4.52
C MET A 76 6.49 -8.88 -4.24
N PRO A 77 5.79 -10.02 -4.03
CA PRO A 77 6.46 -11.30 -3.76
C PRO A 77 7.35 -11.81 -4.89
N ARG A 78 7.22 -11.25 -6.11
CA ARG A 78 8.07 -11.61 -7.25
C ARG A 78 9.40 -10.86 -7.30
N THR A 79 9.60 -9.89 -6.41
CA THR A 79 10.84 -9.11 -6.31
C THR A 79 11.68 -9.57 -5.11
N ARG A 80 12.94 -9.15 -5.03
CA ARG A 80 13.83 -9.52 -3.92
C ARG A 80 13.99 -8.36 -2.93
N PRO A 81 13.74 -8.56 -1.62
CA PRO A 81 14.01 -7.53 -0.62
C PRO A 81 15.45 -7.01 -0.69
N GLY A 82 15.63 -5.69 -0.58
CA GLY A 82 16.94 -5.03 -0.67
C GLY A 82 17.50 -4.88 -2.09
N ARG A 83 16.78 -5.31 -3.13
CA ARG A 83 17.14 -5.06 -4.54
C ARG A 83 16.37 -3.86 -5.11
N ALA A 84 16.88 -3.33 -6.22
CA ALA A 84 16.38 -2.10 -6.81
C ALA A 84 14.96 -2.23 -7.38
N ASP A 85 14.63 -3.38 -7.92
CA ASP A 85 13.29 -3.75 -8.38
C ASP A 85 12.24 -3.62 -7.26
N HIS A 86 12.57 -4.07 -6.04
CA HIS A 86 11.63 -4.08 -4.92
C HIS A 86 11.24 -2.66 -4.47
N TRP A 87 12.22 -1.76 -4.26
CA TRP A 87 11.91 -0.41 -3.80
C TRP A 87 11.26 0.44 -4.90
N ARG A 88 11.63 0.23 -6.16
CA ARG A 88 10.99 0.90 -7.30
C ARG A 88 9.53 0.50 -7.42
N LEU A 89 9.22 -0.78 -7.23
CA LEU A 89 7.85 -1.28 -7.20
C LEU A 89 7.07 -0.67 -6.03
N ALA A 90 7.70 -0.50 -4.86
CA ALA A 90 7.06 0.08 -3.67
C ALA A 90 6.70 1.55 -3.89
N LEU A 91 7.63 2.30 -4.49
CA LEU A 91 7.39 3.69 -4.87
C LEU A 91 6.29 3.81 -5.92
N GLY A 92 6.31 2.95 -6.94
CA GLY A 92 5.24 2.87 -7.94
C GLY A 92 3.88 2.57 -7.31
N CYS A 93 3.84 1.66 -6.34
CA CYS A 93 2.64 1.36 -5.57
C CYS A 93 2.13 2.58 -4.78
N ALA A 94 3.03 3.30 -4.10
CA ALA A 94 2.66 4.50 -3.35
C ALA A 94 2.08 5.60 -4.26
N LEU A 95 2.69 5.83 -5.42
CA LEU A 95 2.19 6.76 -6.42
C LEU A 95 0.85 6.33 -7.00
N ALA A 96 0.73 5.06 -7.40
CA ALA A 96 -0.51 4.50 -7.92
C ALA A 96 -1.65 4.59 -6.89
N TYR A 97 -1.36 4.33 -5.63
CA TYR A 97 -2.32 4.47 -4.54
C TYR A 97 -2.73 5.94 -4.36
N GLY A 98 -1.79 6.87 -4.29
CA GLY A 98 -2.08 8.29 -4.14
C GLY A 98 -2.94 8.85 -5.27
N LEU A 99 -2.61 8.51 -6.51
CA LEU A 99 -3.39 8.89 -7.70
C LEU A 99 -4.77 8.23 -7.71
N GLY A 100 -4.86 6.95 -7.37
CA GLY A 100 -6.11 6.21 -7.30
C GLY A 100 -7.03 6.75 -6.20
N ALA A 101 -6.48 7.03 -5.02
CA ALA A 101 -7.20 7.63 -3.89
C ALA A 101 -7.68 9.04 -4.24
N TRP A 102 -6.86 9.87 -4.88
CA TRP A 102 -7.27 11.20 -5.36
C TRP A 102 -8.39 11.13 -6.41
N ALA A 103 -8.30 10.19 -7.35
CA ALA A 103 -9.32 10.02 -8.39
C ALA A 103 -10.65 9.47 -7.86
N ALA A 104 -10.63 8.74 -6.74
CA ALA A 104 -11.79 8.13 -6.10
C ALA A 104 -12.32 8.90 -4.88
N TRP A 105 -11.66 10.01 -4.52
CA TRP A 105 -12.10 10.93 -3.48
C TRP A 105 -13.37 11.66 -3.91
#